data_AF-A0A2X2J2J0-F1
#
_entry.id   AF-A0A2X2J2J0-F1
#
_cell.length_a   1.000
_cell.length_b   1.000
_cell.length_c   1.000
_cell.angle_alpha   90.00
_cell.angle_beta   90.00
_cell.angle_gamma   90.00
#
_symmetry.space_group_name_H-M   'P 1'
#
loop_
_entity.id
_entity.type
_entity.pdbx_description
1 polymer ?
#
loop_
_entity_poly.entity_id
_entity_poly.type
_entity_poly.pdbx_seq_one_letter_code
_entity_poly.pdbx_strand_id
1 'polypeptide(L)'
;MSLAQCLGFLFAHREECTVEIKKIINPRYTESGAVDCDVFFDDRDQAVPYTATADDVAPTGQQIWQELQSGKWGEIAPFTVTPEMLEAAREARRQEIEAWRTEQEAKPFTFEWNGRVWNAGPNSLGRLSPVVMLAKSVAAQTNMTWSDADNQQVQLTTQELEELATAMIQAIVERNDEIYRCQREMKEQLSLLPTLDEVRAYRPGD
;
A
#
# COMPACT_ATOMS: atom_id res chain seq x y z
N MET A 1 -53.45 65.83 -0.26
CA MET A 1 -53.47 65.28 -1.64
C MET A 1 -52.02 65.17 -2.09
N SER A 2 -51.44 64.05 -2.52
CA SER A 2 -51.87 62.66 -2.68
C SER A 2 -50.61 61.76 -2.64
N LEU A 3 -50.78 60.54 -2.11
CA LEU A 3 -49.85 59.40 -2.06
C LEU A 3 -50.07 58.45 -3.26
N ALA A 4 -49.21 57.41 -3.33
CA ALA A 4 -49.29 56.11 -4.07
C ALA A 4 -48.54 56.05 -5.42
N GLN A 5 -47.42 55.31 -5.53
CA GLN A 5 -47.25 53.84 -5.69
C GLN A 5 -47.66 53.31 -7.08
N CYS A 6 -46.74 52.69 -7.83
CA CYS A 6 -46.65 51.22 -7.94
C CYS A 6 -45.45 50.75 -8.79
N LEU A 7 -44.73 49.77 -8.25
CA LEU A 7 -43.72 48.93 -8.90
C LEU A 7 -44.36 47.99 -9.95
N GLY A 8 -43.59 47.63 -10.97
CA GLY A 8 -43.71 46.37 -11.73
C GLY A 8 -42.36 46.13 -12.42
N PHE A 9 -41.41 45.41 -11.81
CA PHE A 9 -41.29 43.94 -11.82
C PHE A 9 -41.67 43.28 -13.15
N LEU A 10 -40.73 43.28 -14.11
CA LEU A 10 -40.61 42.18 -15.06
C LEU A 10 -39.51 41.24 -14.55
N PHE A 11 -39.91 40.25 -13.74
CA PHE A 11 -39.16 39.01 -13.63
C PHE A 11 -39.34 38.29 -14.96
N ALA A 12 -38.32 38.31 -15.82
CA ALA A 12 -38.23 37.34 -16.90
C ALA A 12 -38.19 35.96 -16.25
N HIS A 13 -39.25 35.16 -16.46
CA HIS A 13 -39.20 33.73 -16.23
C HIS A 13 -38.08 33.18 -17.10
N ARG A 14 -36.95 32.89 -16.48
CA ARG A 14 -35.96 31.99 -17.06
C ARG A 14 -36.62 30.62 -16.93
N GLU A 15 -37.28 30.16 -17.99
CA GLU A 15 -37.61 28.74 -18.14
C GLU A 15 -36.30 27.98 -17.90
N GLU A 16 -36.18 27.32 -16.77
CA GLU A 16 -35.17 26.30 -16.60
C GLU A 16 -35.51 25.24 -17.64
N CYS A 17 -34.72 25.18 -18.73
CA CYS A 17 -34.72 24.04 -19.63
C CYS A 17 -34.42 22.80 -18.78
N THR A 18 -35.47 22.12 -18.36
CA THR A 18 -35.40 20.86 -17.62
C THR A 18 -35.15 19.80 -18.67
N VAL A 19 -33.88 19.42 -18.82
CA VAL A 19 -33.48 18.34 -19.70
C VAL A 19 -34.07 17.04 -19.15
N GLU A 20 -34.86 16.34 -19.97
CA GLU A 20 -35.56 15.12 -19.58
C GLU A 20 -34.73 13.86 -19.86
N ILE A 21 -34.88 12.84 -19.01
CA ILE A 21 -34.22 11.53 -19.19
C ILE A 21 -35.07 10.68 -20.15
N LYS A 22 -34.56 10.43 -21.36
CA LYS A 22 -35.20 9.56 -22.35
C LYS A 22 -34.98 8.07 -22.04
N LYS A 23 -33.75 7.70 -21.65
CA LYS A 23 -33.34 6.31 -21.44
C LYS A 23 -32.07 6.24 -20.62
N ILE A 24 -31.94 5.22 -19.79
CA ILE A 24 -30.67 4.84 -19.15
C ILE A 24 -30.30 3.43 -19.61
N ILE A 25 -29.04 3.19 -19.95
CA ILE A 25 -28.54 1.87 -20.36
C ILE A 25 -27.24 1.50 -19.64
N ASN A 26 -26.92 0.21 -19.71
CA ASN A 26 -25.70 -0.38 -19.14
C ASN A 26 -25.47 -0.09 -17.64
N PRO A 27 -26.51 -0.05 -16.76
CA PRO A 27 -26.30 0.26 -15.36
C PRO A 27 -25.50 -0.86 -14.68
N ARG A 28 -24.44 -0.49 -13.98
CA ARG A 28 -23.61 -1.41 -13.19
C ARG A 28 -23.22 -0.78 -11.87
N TYR A 29 -23.28 -1.56 -10.80
CA TYR A 29 -22.74 -1.12 -9.52
C TYR A 29 -21.22 -0.98 -9.59
N THR A 30 -20.71 0.07 -8.99
CA THR A 30 -19.30 0.22 -8.63
C THR A 30 -19.06 -0.42 -7.26
N GLU A 31 -17.80 -0.56 -6.88
CA GLU A 31 -17.42 -1.05 -5.56
C GLU A 31 -18.00 -0.19 -4.41
N SER A 32 -18.18 1.12 -4.62
CA SER A 32 -18.71 2.05 -3.61
C SER A 32 -20.24 2.00 -3.46
N GLY A 33 -20.93 1.21 -4.29
CA GLY A 33 -22.40 1.18 -4.35
C GLY A 33 -23.01 2.30 -5.21
N ALA A 34 -22.18 3.13 -5.87
CA ALA A 34 -22.64 4.00 -6.95
C ALA A 34 -22.99 3.17 -8.20
N VAL A 35 -23.64 3.80 -9.18
CA VAL A 35 -24.07 3.12 -10.41
C VAL A 35 -23.51 3.86 -11.63
N ASP A 36 -22.59 3.23 -12.33
CA ASP A 36 -22.13 3.70 -13.64
C ASP A 36 -23.17 3.30 -14.71
N CYS A 37 -23.57 4.25 -15.54
CA CYS A 37 -24.54 4.05 -16.61
C CYS A 37 -24.35 5.06 -17.75
N ASP A 38 -25.01 4.82 -18.89
CA ASP A 38 -25.07 5.79 -19.99
C ASP A 38 -26.49 6.37 -20.07
N VAL A 39 -26.60 7.70 -20.01
CA VAL A 39 -27.88 8.43 -19.95
C VAL A 39 -28.14 9.13 -21.28
N PHE A 40 -29.29 8.86 -21.89
CA PHE A 40 -29.82 9.60 -23.04
C PHE A 40 -30.76 10.68 -22.53
N PHE A 41 -30.39 11.92 -22.82
CA PHE A 41 -31.20 13.09 -22.54
C PHE A 41 -32.05 13.49 -23.74
N ASP A 42 -33.05 14.32 -23.53
CA ASP A 42 -33.95 14.74 -24.61
C ASP A 42 -33.34 15.76 -25.58
N ASP A 43 -32.44 16.58 -25.08
CA ASP A 43 -31.73 17.67 -25.78
C ASP A 43 -30.57 17.21 -26.68
N ARG A 44 -30.22 15.92 -26.67
CA ARG A 44 -29.08 15.37 -27.42
C ARG A 44 -29.31 13.91 -27.86
N ASP A 45 -28.64 13.52 -28.93
CA ASP A 45 -28.78 12.17 -29.50
C ASP A 45 -27.71 11.17 -28.99
N GLN A 46 -26.71 11.63 -28.23
CA GLN A 46 -25.64 10.80 -27.71
C GLN A 46 -25.83 10.52 -26.22
N ALA A 47 -25.54 9.28 -25.83
CA ALA A 47 -25.51 8.91 -24.42
C ALA A 47 -24.34 9.61 -23.71
N VAL A 48 -24.57 10.06 -22.48
CA VAL A 48 -23.57 10.67 -21.62
C VAL A 48 -23.23 9.66 -20.51
N PRO A 49 -21.95 9.28 -20.34
CA PRO A 49 -21.52 8.48 -19.19
C PRO A 49 -21.83 9.22 -17.89
N TYR A 50 -22.47 8.54 -16.95
CA TYR A 50 -22.89 9.10 -15.67
C TYR A 50 -22.66 8.10 -14.53
N THR A 51 -22.16 8.60 -13.40
CA THR A 51 -22.05 7.84 -12.15
C THR A 51 -23.10 8.36 -11.18
N ALA A 52 -24.19 7.61 -11.04
CA ALA A 52 -25.28 7.95 -10.15
C ALA A 52 -24.97 7.55 -8.70
N THR A 53 -25.31 8.42 -7.75
CA THR A 53 -25.08 8.20 -6.32
C THR A 53 -26.33 8.56 -5.51
N ALA A 54 -26.50 7.93 -4.35
CA ALA A 54 -27.63 8.22 -3.45
C ALA A 54 -27.58 9.65 -2.88
N ASP A 55 -26.38 10.21 -2.76
CA ASP A 55 -26.11 11.51 -2.14
C ASP A 55 -26.05 12.66 -3.16
N ASP A 56 -26.48 12.41 -4.40
CA ASP A 56 -26.50 13.44 -5.45
C ASP A 56 -27.41 14.62 -5.04
N VAL A 57 -26.92 15.83 -5.22
CA VAL A 57 -27.63 17.07 -4.87
C VAL A 57 -28.26 17.75 -6.08
N ALA A 58 -27.88 17.36 -7.30
CA ALA A 58 -28.47 17.89 -8.51
C ALA A 58 -29.84 17.22 -8.76
N PRO A 59 -30.90 17.97 -9.10
CA PRO A 59 -32.22 17.39 -9.35
C PRO A 59 -32.21 16.26 -10.39
N THR A 60 -31.48 16.44 -11.50
CA THR A 60 -31.32 15.41 -12.53
C THR A 60 -30.61 14.17 -12.00
N GLY A 61 -29.58 14.34 -11.17
CA GLY A 61 -28.84 13.23 -10.56
C GLY A 61 -29.68 12.42 -9.57
N GLN A 62 -30.48 13.11 -8.75
CA GLN A 62 -31.46 12.50 -7.86
C GLN A 62 -32.51 11.70 -8.66
N GLN A 63 -33.03 12.28 -9.75
CA GLN A 63 -33.98 11.59 -10.62
C GLN A 63 -33.35 10.34 -11.25
N ILE A 64 -32.13 10.43 -11.80
CA ILE A 64 -31.40 9.29 -12.35
C ILE A 64 -31.27 8.17 -11.31
N TRP A 65 -30.84 8.50 -10.09
CA TRP A 65 -30.70 7.53 -9.00
C TRP A 65 -32.04 6.86 -8.67
N GLN A 66 -33.11 7.64 -8.45
CA GLN A 66 -34.42 7.09 -8.12
C GLN A 66 -34.98 6.19 -9.24
N GLU A 67 -34.82 6.59 -10.50
CA GLU A 67 -35.28 5.78 -11.63
C GLU A 67 -34.49 4.47 -11.78
N LEU A 68 -33.17 4.50 -11.56
CA LEU A 68 -32.34 3.30 -11.51
C LEU A 68 -32.79 2.35 -10.39
N GLN A 69 -32.94 2.86 -9.17
CA GLN A 69 -33.35 2.06 -8.00
C GLN A 69 -34.78 1.51 -8.14
N SER A 70 -35.66 2.18 -8.88
CA SER A 70 -37.02 1.70 -9.16
C SER A 70 -37.07 0.49 -10.10
N GLY A 71 -35.97 0.16 -10.80
CA GLY A 71 -35.92 -0.89 -11.81
C GLY A 71 -36.57 -0.50 -13.15
N LYS A 72 -36.98 0.76 -13.33
CA LYS A 72 -37.59 1.29 -14.57
C LYS A 72 -36.77 0.98 -15.82
N TRP A 73 -35.45 0.94 -15.70
CA TRP A 73 -34.51 0.75 -16.80
C TRP A 73 -33.88 -0.66 -16.84
N GLY A 74 -34.45 -1.62 -16.10
CA GLY A 74 -33.92 -2.97 -15.95
C GLY A 74 -33.11 -3.16 -14.67
N GLU A 75 -32.60 -4.38 -14.47
CA GLU A 75 -31.75 -4.69 -13.33
C GLU A 75 -30.37 -4.04 -13.46
N ILE A 76 -29.87 -3.50 -12.36
CA ILE A 76 -28.51 -2.96 -12.27
C ILE A 76 -27.56 -4.15 -12.13
N ALA A 77 -26.62 -4.28 -13.06
CA ALA A 77 -25.63 -5.34 -13.01
C ALA A 77 -24.78 -5.20 -11.73
N PRO A 78 -24.44 -6.32 -11.04
CA PRO A 78 -23.59 -6.25 -9.87
C PRO A 78 -22.17 -5.80 -10.23
N PHE A 79 -21.47 -5.23 -9.25
CA PHE A 79 -20.04 -4.98 -9.36
C PHE A 79 -19.30 -6.30 -9.61
N THR A 80 -18.37 -6.29 -10.56
CA THR A 80 -17.52 -7.43 -10.87
C THR A 80 -16.07 -7.00 -10.78
N VAL A 81 -15.29 -7.71 -9.96
CA VAL A 81 -13.84 -7.51 -9.87
C VAL A 81 -13.20 -7.92 -11.19
N THR A 82 -12.42 -7.02 -11.80
CA THR A 82 -11.66 -7.36 -13.01
C THR A 82 -10.30 -7.97 -12.65
N PRO A 83 -9.69 -8.77 -13.54
CA PRO A 83 -8.33 -9.27 -13.34
C PRO A 83 -7.31 -8.15 -13.08
N GLU A 84 -7.48 -7.00 -13.73
CA GLU A 84 -6.60 -5.83 -13.56
C GLU A 84 -6.73 -5.23 -12.15
N MET A 85 -7.94 -5.15 -11.60
CA MET A 85 -8.14 -4.70 -10.21
C MET A 85 -7.50 -5.65 -9.22
N LEU A 86 -7.63 -6.96 -9.45
CA LEU A 86 -7.04 -7.99 -8.59
C LEU A 86 -5.51 -7.93 -8.63
N GLU A 87 -4.90 -7.83 -9.82
CA GLU A 87 -3.46 -7.70 -9.94
C GLU A 87 -2.91 -6.38 -9.41
N ALA A 88 -3.63 -5.26 -9.58
CA ALA A 88 -3.25 -3.99 -8.95
C ALA A 88 -3.22 -4.12 -7.42
N ALA A 89 -4.20 -4.81 -6.83
CA ALA A 89 -4.21 -5.07 -5.39
C ALA A 89 -3.06 -5.99 -4.94
N ARG A 90 -2.73 -7.03 -5.72
CA ARG A 90 -1.56 -7.88 -5.43
C ARG A 90 -0.26 -7.10 -5.55
N GLU A 91 -0.14 -6.23 -6.54
CA GLU A 91 1.06 -5.40 -6.72
C GLU A 91 1.27 -4.47 -5.54
N ALA A 92 0.20 -3.82 -5.05
CA ALA A 92 0.28 -3.02 -3.83
C ALA A 92 0.80 -3.84 -2.63
N ARG A 93 0.31 -5.08 -2.44
CA ARG A 93 0.79 -5.97 -1.38
C ARG A 93 2.23 -6.45 -1.60
N ARG A 94 2.66 -6.67 -2.84
CA ARG A 94 4.07 -6.99 -3.16
C ARG A 94 5.00 -5.85 -2.76
N GLN A 95 4.60 -4.60 -3.02
CA GLN A 95 5.38 -3.43 -2.60
C GLN A 95 5.51 -3.35 -1.08
N GLU A 96 4.45 -3.66 -0.33
CA GLU A 96 4.51 -3.72 1.13
C GLU A 96 5.42 -4.86 1.63
N ILE A 97 5.46 -6.02 0.95
CA ILE A 97 6.42 -7.10 1.24
C ILE A 97 7.87 -6.63 1.02
N GLU A 98 8.14 -5.85 -0.02
CA GLU A 98 9.48 -5.26 -0.24
C GLU A 98 9.83 -4.22 0.84
N ALA A 99 8.86 -3.41 1.25
CA ALA A 99 9.03 -2.47 2.35
C ALA A 99 9.34 -3.20 3.67
N TRP A 100 8.60 -4.26 3.99
CA TRP A 100 8.87 -5.13 5.14
C TRP A 100 10.29 -5.68 5.08
N ARG A 101 10.73 -6.21 3.93
CA ARG A 101 12.09 -6.76 3.77
C ARG A 101 13.14 -5.70 4.07
N THR A 102 12.99 -4.52 3.47
CA THR A 102 13.90 -3.39 3.68
C THR A 102 13.99 -3.03 5.16
N GLU A 103 12.85 -3.02 5.87
CA GLU A 103 12.81 -2.77 7.31
C GLU A 103 13.53 -3.87 8.11
N GLN A 104 13.32 -5.15 7.79
CA GLN A 104 13.97 -6.26 8.49
C GLN A 104 15.49 -6.29 8.27
N GLU A 105 15.95 -6.03 7.05
CA GLU A 105 17.38 -5.94 6.70
C GLU A 105 18.07 -4.75 7.40
N ALA A 106 17.33 -3.67 7.68
CA ALA A 106 17.84 -2.51 8.41
C ALA A 106 17.86 -2.68 9.93
N LYS A 107 17.08 -3.62 10.48
CA LYS A 107 16.99 -3.81 11.94
C LYS A 107 18.33 -4.25 12.53
N PRO A 108 18.83 -3.55 13.57
CA PRO A 108 20.01 -4.01 14.29
C PRO A 108 19.73 -5.35 14.95
N PHE A 109 20.77 -6.15 15.11
CA PHE A 109 20.68 -7.42 15.80
C PHE A 109 22.00 -7.82 16.43
N THR A 110 21.91 -8.83 17.28
CA THR A 110 23.04 -9.39 17.99
C THR A 110 23.15 -10.90 17.73
N PHE A 111 24.32 -11.46 17.99
CA PHE A 111 24.56 -12.89 17.92
C PHE A 111 25.48 -13.32 19.07
N GLU A 112 25.40 -14.58 19.46
CA GLU A 112 26.28 -15.15 20.47
C GLU A 112 27.54 -15.74 19.83
N TRP A 113 28.70 -15.40 20.40
CA TRP A 113 29.97 -16.02 20.06
C TRP A 113 30.89 -16.04 21.27
N ASN A 114 31.48 -17.19 21.55
CA ASN A 114 32.40 -17.42 22.66
C ASN A 114 31.86 -16.98 24.03
N GLY A 115 30.58 -17.30 24.31
CA GLY A 115 29.91 -16.98 25.58
C GLY A 115 29.57 -15.50 25.78
N ARG A 116 29.64 -14.69 24.72
CA ARG A 116 29.29 -13.25 24.73
C ARG A 116 28.32 -12.92 23.60
N VAL A 117 27.55 -11.85 23.80
CA VAL A 117 26.64 -11.29 22.81
C VAL A 117 27.32 -10.13 22.10
N TRP A 118 27.35 -10.15 20.77
CA TRP A 118 28.02 -9.13 19.95
C TRP A 118 27.03 -8.43 19.04
N ASN A 119 27.25 -7.15 18.78
CA ASN A 119 26.54 -6.42 17.73
C ASN A 119 26.88 -7.03 16.36
N ALA A 120 25.86 -7.31 15.55
CA ALA A 120 25.99 -7.82 14.20
C ALA A 120 25.48 -6.83 13.15
N GLY A 121 25.48 -7.26 11.90
CA GLY A 121 25.01 -6.49 10.76
C GLY A 121 26.13 -5.83 9.95
N PRO A 122 25.80 -5.33 8.75
CA PRO A 122 26.79 -4.75 7.82
C PRO A 122 27.62 -3.62 8.44
N ASN A 123 27.01 -2.79 9.29
CA ASN A 123 27.71 -1.70 9.98
C ASN A 123 28.73 -2.21 11.00
N SER A 124 28.39 -3.23 11.79
CA SER A 124 29.29 -3.84 12.77
C SER A 124 30.47 -4.51 12.07
N LEU A 125 30.21 -5.25 10.99
CA LEU A 125 31.25 -5.88 10.18
C LEU A 125 32.17 -4.85 9.51
N GLY A 126 31.61 -3.75 9.00
CA GLY A 126 32.37 -2.65 8.40
C GLY A 126 33.32 -1.97 9.38
N ARG A 127 32.98 -1.94 10.68
CA ARG A 127 33.86 -1.40 11.74
C ARG A 127 34.88 -2.43 12.24
N LEU A 128 34.52 -3.71 12.28
CA LEU A 128 35.41 -4.80 12.70
C LEU A 128 36.50 -5.10 11.66
N SER A 129 36.17 -5.02 10.36
CA SER A 129 37.09 -5.42 9.28
C SER A 129 38.43 -4.65 9.28
N PRO A 130 38.46 -3.31 9.45
CA PRO A 130 39.74 -2.58 9.59
C PRO A 130 40.54 -2.97 10.83
N VAL A 131 39.87 -3.34 11.94
CA VAL A 131 40.53 -3.80 13.17
C VAL A 131 41.21 -5.15 12.94
N VAL A 132 40.54 -6.08 12.27
CA VAL A 132 41.13 -7.36 11.85
C VAL A 132 42.33 -7.14 10.94
N MET A 133 42.21 -6.25 9.94
CA MET A 133 43.33 -5.91 9.04
C MET A 133 44.52 -5.31 9.80
N LEU A 134 44.28 -4.40 10.74
CA LEU A 134 45.33 -3.82 11.57
C LEU A 134 46.01 -4.90 12.41
N ALA A 135 45.24 -5.76 13.09
CA ALA A 135 45.73 -6.83 13.94
C ALA A 135 46.61 -7.85 13.18
N LYS A 136 46.39 -8.03 11.88
CA LYS A 136 47.26 -8.84 10.99
C LYS A 136 48.57 -8.16 10.62
N SER A 137 48.61 -6.82 10.64
CA SER A 137 49.76 -6.02 10.22
C SER A 137 50.75 -5.70 11.33
N VAL A 138 50.28 -5.57 12.57
CA VAL A 138 51.15 -5.48 13.75
C VAL A 138 51.64 -6.88 14.15
N ALA A 139 52.87 -6.97 14.67
CA ALA A 139 53.43 -8.23 15.15
C ALA A 139 52.42 -8.92 16.08
N ALA A 140 52.18 -10.21 15.85
CA ALA A 140 51.04 -11.04 16.32
C ALA A 140 50.85 -11.18 17.86
N GLN A 141 51.47 -10.32 18.66
CA GLN A 141 51.48 -10.35 20.12
C GLN A 141 50.67 -9.22 20.78
N THR A 142 49.99 -8.37 20.00
CA THR A 142 49.13 -7.32 20.56
C THR A 142 47.67 -7.76 20.59
N ASN A 143 47.09 -7.82 21.78
CA ASN A 143 45.64 -7.89 21.92
C ASN A 143 45.03 -6.56 21.47
N MET A 144 43.91 -6.66 20.77
CA MET A 144 43.12 -5.51 20.35
C MET A 144 41.84 -5.45 21.16
N THR A 145 41.39 -4.23 21.47
CA THR A 145 40.16 -4.03 22.21
C THR A 145 38.98 -3.90 21.25
N TRP A 146 37.96 -4.73 21.44
CA TRP A 146 36.66 -4.64 20.77
C TRP A 146 35.54 -4.64 21.81
N SER A 147 34.39 -4.04 21.49
CA SER A 147 33.26 -3.97 22.43
C SER A 147 32.18 -4.98 22.08
N ASP A 148 31.69 -5.68 23.10
CA ASP A 148 30.51 -6.54 22.98
C ASP A 148 29.21 -5.71 22.94
N ALA A 149 28.05 -6.37 22.85
CA ALA A 149 26.76 -5.71 22.72
C ALA A 149 26.40 -4.85 23.95
N ASP A 150 26.93 -5.19 25.12
CA ASP A 150 26.74 -4.46 26.38
C ASP A 150 27.76 -3.32 26.56
N ASN A 151 28.54 -3.02 25.52
CA ASN A 151 29.64 -2.05 25.52
C ASN A 151 30.78 -2.41 26.48
N GLN A 152 30.95 -3.69 26.84
CA GLN A 152 32.11 -4.12 27.61
C GLN A 152 33.31 -4.26 26.68
N GLN A 153 34.46 -3.73 27.11
CA GLN A 153 35.71 -3.85 26.37
C GLN A 153 36.31 -5.23 26.57
N VAL A 154 36.48 -5.97 25.47
CA VAL A 154 37.07 -7.31 25.44
C VAL A 154 38.40 -7.23 24.70
N GLN A 155 39.43 -7.80 25.31
CA GLN A 155 40.74 -7.97 24.67
C GLN A 155 40.71 -9.25 23.84
N LEU A 156 40.92 -9.13 22.54
CA LEU A 156 40.90 -10.23 21.58
C LEU A 156 42.27 -10.33 20.90
N THR A 157 42.75 -11.56 20.73
CA THR A 157 43.90 -11.86 19.87
C THR A 157 43.55 -11.63 18.40
N THR A 158 44.56 -11.58 17.53
CA THR A 158 44.34 -11.51 16.08
C THR A 158 43.47 -12.68 15.59
N GLN A 159 43.69 -13.89 16.11
CA GLN A 159 42.91 -15.07 15.75
C GLN A 159 41.44 -14.94 16.21
N GLU A 160 41.19 -14.52 17.44
CA GLU A 160 39.83 -14.32 17.95
C GLU A 160 39.07 -13.23 17.20
N LEU A 161 39.74 -12.17 16.74
CA LEU A 161 39.13 -11.15 15.88
C LEU A 161 38.71 -11.71 14.53
N GLU A 162 39.52 -12.59 13.93
CA GLU A 162 39.18 -13.28 12.68
C GLU A 162 37.99 -14.22 12.87
N GLU A 163 38.01 -15.02 13.92
CA GLU A 163 36.91 -15.93 14.26
C GLU A 163 35.62 -15.17 14.56
N LEU A 164 35.68 -14.05 15.29
CA LEU A 164 34.54 -13.16 15.53
C LEU A 164 34.00 -12.59 14.21
N ALA A 165 34.87 -12.15 13.29
CA ALA A 165 34.44 -11.63 11.99
C ALA A 165 33.77 -12.72 11.14
N THR A 166 34.32 -13.93 11.12
CA THR A 166 33.72 -15.08 10.43
C THR A 166 32.37 -15.44 11.03
N ALA A 167 32.25 -15.51 12.36
CA ALA A 167 30.99 -15.79 13.03
C ALA A 167 29.94 -14.71 12.78
N MET A 168 30.33 -13.43 12.73
CA MET A 168 29.44 -12.33 12.37
C MET A 168 28.95 -12.43 10.92
N ILE A 169 29.84 -12.77 9.97
CA ILE A 169 29.46 -12.99 8.57
C ILE A 169 28.44 -14.12 8.47
N GLN A 170 28.67 -15.23 9.17
CA GLN A 170 27.74 -16.36 9.22
C GLN A 170 26.36 -15.92 9.74
N ALA A 171 26.32 -15.19 10.86
CA ALA A 171 25.07 -14.68 11.44
C ALA A 171 24.33 -13.71 10.51
N ILE A 172 25.06 -12.87 9.74
CA ILE A 172 24.46 -11.99 8.72
C ILE A 172 23.84 -12.79 7.59
N VAL A 173 24.56 -13.81 7.08
CA VAL A 173 24.07 -14.67 5.99
C VAL A 173 22.80 -15.40 6.43
N GLU A 174 22.82 -16.05 7.60
CA GLU A 174 21.68 -16.78 8.14
C GLU A 174 20.45 -15.88 8.29
N ARG A 175 20.61 -14.69 8.88
CA ARG A 175 19.52 -13.74 9.04
C ARG A 175 18.95 -13.29 7.68
N ASN A 176 19.80 -13.01 6.71
CA ASN A 176 19.36 -12.58 5.38
C ASN A 176 18.63 -13.71 4.64
N ASP A 177 19.09 -14.96 4.78
CA ASP A 177 18.44 -16.13 4.19
C ASP A 177 17.05 -16.37 4.81
N GLU A 178 16.90 -16.17 6.11
CA GLU A 178 15.60 -16.23 6.79
C GLU A 178 14.65 -15.15 6.28
N ILE A 179 15.10 -13.88 6.21
CA ILE A 179 14.30 -12.77 5.67
C ILE A 179 13.86 -13.07 4.23
N TYR A 180 14.78 -13.58 3.41
CA TYR A 180 14.49 -13.95 2.03
C TYR A 180 13.47 -15.10 1.92
N ARG A 181 13.58 -16.12 2.78
CA ARG A 181 12.60 -17.22 2.84
C ARG A 181 11.22 -16.69 3.22
N CYS A 182 11.12 -15.89 4.27
CA CYS A 182 9.86 -15.27 4.68
C CYS A 182 9.26 -14.39 3.57
N GLN A 183 10.09 -13.58 2.88
CA GLN A 183 9.64 -12.81 1.72
C GLN A 183 9.03 -13.71 0.63
N ARG A 184 9.68 -14.83 0.33
CA ARG A 184 9.20 -15.77 -0.68
C ARG A 184 7.87 -16.41 -0.27
N GLU A 185 7.78 -16.89 0.97
CA GLU A 185 6.57 -17.48 1.53
C GLU A 185 5.40 -16.50 1.49
N MET A 186 5.62 -15.24 1.87
CA MET A 186 4.59 -14.19 1.78
C MET A 186 4.12 -13.94 0.35
N LYS A 187 5.04 -13.91 -0.62
CA LYS A 187 4.68 -13.75 -2.04
C LYS A 187 3.90 -14.95 -2.56
N GLU A 188 4.24 -16.16 -2.12
CA GLU A 188 3.53 -17.39 -2.48
C GLU A 188 2.11 -17.38 -1.90
N GLN A 189 1.96 -17.13 -0.60
CA GLN A 189 0.66 -16.98 0.07
C GLN A 189 -0.20 -15.92 -0.62
N LEU A 190 0.36 -14.74 -0.89
CA LEU A 190 -0.32 -13.66 -1.61
C LEU A 190 -0.80 -14.11 -3.00
N SER A 191 -0.06 -14.97 -3.71
CA SER A 191 -0.46 -15.45 -5.04
C SER A 191 -1.62 -16.45 -5.00
N LEU A 192 -1.80 -17.15 -3.88
CA LEU A 192 -2.85 -18.14 -3.67
C LEU A 192 -4.21 -17.53 -3.29
N LEU A 193 -4.26 -16.26 -2.88
CA LEU A 193 -5.50 -15.60 -2.46
C LEU A 193 -6.46 -15.40 -3.65
N PRO A 194 -7.67 -15.98 -3.65
CA PRO A 194 -8.56 -15.96 -4.82
C PRO A 194 -9.35 -14.65 -4.98
N THR A 195 -9.63 -13.91 -3.91
CA THR A 195 -10.54 -12.74 -3.95
C THR A 195 -9.84 -11.41 -3.69
N LEU A 196 -10.46 -10.32 -4.17
CA LEU A 196 -9.96 -8.95 -3.95
C LEU A 196 -9.92 -8.57 -2.46
N ASP A 197 -10.93 -8.98 -1.69
CA ASP A 197 -11.02 -8.68 -0.26
C ASP A 197 -9.93 -9.41 0.53
N GLU A 198 -9.65 -10.68 0.22
CA GLU A 198 -8.56 -11.42 0.84
C GLU A 198 -7.20 -10.78 0.51
N VAL A 199 -6.95 -10.42 -0.75
CA VAL A 199 -5.72 -9.72 -1.16
C VAL A 199 -5.58 -8.39 -0.41
N ARG A 200 -6.66 -7.63 -0.25
CA ARG A 200 -6.63 -6.36 0.50
C ARG A 200 -6.50 -6.57 2.01
N ALA A 201 -6.99 -7.67 2.55
CA ALA A 201 -6.88 -8.01 3.96
C ALA A 201 -5.48 -8.53 4.32
N TYR A 202 -4.73 -9.07 3.35
CA TYR A 202 -3.36 -9.57 3.56
C TYR A 202 -2.45 -8.51 4.20
N ARG A 203 -1.60 -8.95 5.14
CA ARG A 203 -0.66 -8.11 5.90
C ARG A 203 0.72 -8.74 5.87
N PRO A 204 1.74 -8.07 5.31
CA PRO A 204 3.10 -8.58 5.33
C PRO A 204 3.67 -8.64 6.75
N GLY A 205 4.23 -9.79 7.11
CA GLY A 205 4.89 -10.01 8.40
C GLY A 205 3.99 -10.50 9.53
N ASP A 206 2.68 -10.68 9.26
CA ASP A 206 1.74 -11.37 10.15
C ASP A 206 1.90 -12.91 10.10
#